data_AF-A0A3P6CK54-F1
#
_entry.id   AF-A0A3P6CK54-F1
#
_cell.length_a   1.000
_cell.length_b   1.000
_cell.length_c   1.000
_cell.angle_alpha   90.00
_cell.angle_beta   90.00
_cell.angle_gamma   90.00
#
_symmetry.space_group_name_H-M   'P 1'
#
loop_
_entity.id
_entity.type
_entity.pdbx_description
1 polymer ?
#
loop_
_entity_poly.entity_id
_entity_poly.type
_entity_poly.pdbx_seq_one_letter_code
_entity_poly.pdbx_strand_id
1 'polypeptide(L)' 'MSSSNYYRSWIDRPHLDPNTRLLTEEYQRGITEFMGLVQRQPEAETGMLRCPCSNCKNRKIIKE' A
#
# COMPACT_ATOMS: atom_id res chain seq x y z
N MET A 1 21.95 12.20 8.95
CA MET A 1 20.96 12.14 7.85
C MET A 1 19.71 11.55 8.42
N SER A 2 18.62 12.31 8.51
CA SER A 2 17.32 11.73 8.87
C SER A 2 16.99 10.76 7.74
N SER A 3 17.07 9.45 7.99
CA SER A 3 16.66 8.43 7.05
C SER A 3 15.15 8.58 6.89
N SER A 4 14.73 9.48 5.99
CA SER A 4 13.35 9.56 5.55
C SER A 4 13.00 8.19 5.01
N ASN A 5 12.25 7.41 5.79
CA ASN A 5 11.70 6.14 5.37
C ASN A 5 10.96 6.41 4.05
N TYR A 6 11.56 5.99 2.93
CA TYR A 6 10.98 6.17 1.62
C TYR A 6 9.62 5.46 1.62
N TYR A 7 8.52 6.23 1.56
CA TYR A 7 7.18 5.73 1.86
C TYR A 7 6.69 4.62 0.92
N ARG A 8 7.31 4.45 -0.25
CA ARG A 8 7.03 3.38 -1.22
C ARG A 8 8.11 2.30 -1.26
N SER A 9 9.01 2.26 -0.28
CA SER A 9 10.14 1.32 -0.30
C SER A 9 9.69 -0.12 -0.41
N TRP A 10 8.60 -0.48 0.27
CA TRP A 10 8.02 -1.81 0.19
C TRP A 10 7.43 -2.15 -1.18
N ILE A 11 6.99 -1.17 -1.99
CA ILE A 11 6.42 -1.40 -3.33
C ILE A 11 7.54 -1.52 -4.37
N ASP A 12 8.50 -0.59 -4.32
CA ASP A 12 9.46 -0.40 -5.40
C ASP A 12 10.70 -1.31 -5.27
N ARG A 13 10.83 -2.03 -4.15
CA ARG A 13 11.87 -3.05 -3.92
C ARG A 13 11.40 -4.45 -4.32
N PRO A 14 12.31 -5.43 -4.46
CA PRO A 14 11.93 -6.81 -4.72
C PRO A 14 10.93 -7.36 -3.69
N HIS A 15 9.83 -7.94 -4.19
CA HIS A 15 8.78 -8.50 -3.35
C HIS A 15 9.16 -9.87 -2.80
N LEU A 16 10.04 -10.59 -3.51
CA LEU A 16 10.48 -11.93 -3.16
C LEU A 16 11.94 -11.92 -2.73
N ASP A 17 12.22 -12.65 -1.65
CA ASP A 17 13.59 -12.99 -1.28
C ASP A 17 14.17 -13.96 -2.33
N PRO A 18 15.38 -13.69 -2.86
CA PRO A 18 15.94 -14.46 -3.98
C PRO A 18 16.30 -15.90 -3.61
N ASN A 19 16.51 -16.19 -2.33
CA ASN A 19 16.95 -17.51 -1.86
C ASN A 19 15.76 -18.42 -1.54
N THR A 20 14.73 -17.86 -0.91
CA THR A 20 13.56 -18.60 -0.42
C THR A 20 12.36 -18.54 -1.35
N ARG A 21 12.32 -17.54 -2.25
CA ARG A 21 11.15 -17.18 -3.07
C ARG A 21 9.89 -16.85 -2.25
N LEU A 22 10.05 -16.56 -0.95
CA LEU A 22 8.98 -16.06 -0.10
C LEU A 22 8.92 -14.53 -0.17
N LEU A 23 7.84 -13.94 0.34
CA LEU A 23 7.74 -12.49 0.46
C LEU A 23 8.85 -11.94 1.36
N THR A 24 9.42 -10.80 0.99
CA THR A 24 10.33 -10.07 1.89
C THR A 24 9.53 -9.54 3.09
N GLU A 25 10.18 -9.43 4.26
CA GLU A 25 9.53 -8.87 5.46
C GLU A 25 9.00 -7.46 5.22
N GLU A 26 9.75 -6.66 4.44
CA GLU A 26 9.37 -5.30 4.07
C GLU A 26 8.08 -5.28 3.22
N TYR A 27 8.01 -6.14 2.20
CA TYR A 27 6.81 -6.26 1.36
C TYR A 27 5.62 -6.81 2.15
N GLN A 28 5.82 -7.87 2.94
CA GLN A 28 4.77 -8.47 3.77
C GLN A 28 4.17 -7.46 4.76
N ARG A 29 5.02 -6.67 5.44
CA ARG A 29 4.55 -5.61 6.33
C ARG A 29 3.78 -4.54 5.56
N GLY A 30 4.34 -4.05 4.45
CA GLY A 30 3.72 -3.02 3.62
C GLY A 30 2.35 -3.41 3.08
N ILE A 31 2.21 -4.63 2.53
CA ILE A 31 0.92 -5.11 2.01
C ILE A 31 -0.09 -5.34 3.14
N THR A 32 0.34 -5.81 4.31
CA THR A 32 -0.53 -6.00 5.48
C THR A 32 -1.10 -4.66 5.96
N GLU A 33 -0.25 -3.65 6.11
CA GLU A 33 -0.66 -2.29 6.51
C GLU A 33 -1.59 -1.66 5.46
N PHE A 34 -1.28 -1.83 4.18
CA PHE A 34 -2.10 -1.35 3.07
C PHE A 34 -3.49 -2.01 3.06
N MET A 35 -3.56 -3.34 3.18
CA MET A 35 -4.83 -4.06 3.25
C MET A 35 -5.67 -3.64 4.45
N GLY A 36 -5.04 -3.42 5.62
CA GLY A 36 -5.72 -2.87 6.80
C GLY A 36 -6.26 -1.45 6.58
N LEU A 37 -5.60 -0.62 5.76
CA LEU A 37 -6.11 0.69 5.36
C LEU A 37 -7.30 0.57 4.42
N VAL A 38 -7.21 -0.30 3.41
CA VAL A 38 -8.27 -0.54 2.42
C VAL A 38 -9.54 -1.06 3.09
N GLN A 39 -9.42 -2.05 3.98
CA GLN A 39 -10.57 -2.63 4.71
C GLN A 39 -11.33 -1.63 5.58
N ARG A 40 -10.67 -0.56 6.03
CA ARG A 40 -11.30 0.51 6.82
C ARG A 40 -12.02 1.56 5.96
N GLN A 41 -11.89 1.51 4.63
CA GLN A 41 -12.60 2.43 3.76
C GLN A 41 -14.06 2.02 3.60
N PRO A 42 -15.01 2.97 3.55
CA PRO A 42 -16.42 2.68 3.28
C PRO A 42 -16.65 1.89 1.98
N GLU A 43 -15.77 2.06 1.00
CA GLU A 43 -15.89 1.45 -0.33
C GLU A 43 -15.14 0.11 -0.47
N ALA A 44 -14.63 -0.49 0.63
CA ALA A 44 -13.83 -1.72 0.57
C ALA A 44 -14.54 -2.86 -0.19
N GLU A 45 -15.86 -2.99 -0.04
CA GLU A 45 -16.68 -4.01 -0.69
C GLU A 45 -16.73 -3.87 -2.22
N THR A 46 -16.41 -2.69 -2.75
CA THR A 46 -16.43 -2.43 -4.20
C THR A 46 -15.18 -2.95 -4.92
N GLY A 47 -14.16 -3.40 -4.16
CA GLY A 47 -12.85 -3.75 -4.71
C GLY A 47 -12.06 -2.55 -5.26
N MET A 48 -12.57 -1.31 -5.06
CA MET A 48 -11.92 -0.09 -5.52
C MET A 48 -11.49 0.77 -4.33
N LEU A 49 -10.23 1.21 -4.33
CA LEU A 49 -9.75 2.23 -3.41
C LEU A 49 -9.87 3.61 -4.07
N ARG A 50 -10.68 4.49 -3.47
CA ARG A 50 -10.74 5.90 -3.87
C ARG A 50 -9.70 6.70 -3.09
N CYS A 51 -9.27 7.83 -3.63
CA CYS A 51 -8.24 8.64 -3.00
C CYS A 51 -8.69 9.12 -1.60
N PRO A 52 -8.04 8.68 -0.50
CA PRO A 52 -8.45 9.00 0.87
C PRO A 52 -7.96 10.39 1.33
N CYS A 53 -7.40 11.20 0.42
CA CYS A 53 -6.89 12.51 0.80
C CYS A 53 -8.03 13.45 1.21
N SER A 54 -7.74 14.33 2.16
CA SER A 54 -8.68 15.33 2.68
C SER A 54 -9.23 16.27 1.60
N ASN A 55 -8.51 16.41 0.48
CA ASN A 55 -8.93 17.24 -0.65
C ASN A 55 -10.00 16.55 -1.51
N CYS A 56 -9.74 15.33 -1.97
CA CYS A 56 -10.65 14.58 -2.84
C CYS A 56 -11.82 13.96 -2.07
N LYS A 57 -11.67 13.67 -0.77
CA LYS A 57 -12.70 13.07 0.09
C LYS A 57 -13.36 11.84 -0.54
N ASN A 58 -12.55 10.89 -1.01
CA ASN A 58 -13.02 9.68 -1.72
C ASN A 58 -13.82 9.96 -3.00
N ARG A 59 -13.83 11.17 -3.58
CA ARG A 59 -14.59 11.45 -4.82
C ARG A 59 -13.80 11.20 -6.10
N LYS A 60 -12.48 11.07 -6.02
CA LYS A 60 -11.61 10.83 -7.18
C LYS A 60 -11.25 9.34 -7.27
N ILE A 61 -11.63 8.71 -8.38
CA ILE A 61 -11.07 7.43 -8.80
C ILE A 61 -9.65 7.71 -9.28
N ILE A 62 -8.66 7.05 -8.69
CA ILE A 62 -7.30 7.06 -9.20
C ILE A 62 -7.31 6.08 -10.38
N LYS A 63 -7.39 6.62 -11.60
CA LYS A 63 -7.14 5.83 -12.82
C LYS A 63 -5.62 5.83 -13.06
N GLU A 64 -5.09 4.68 -13.46
CA GLU A 64 -3.69 4.53 -13.90
C GLU A 64 -3.32 5.55 -14.98
#